data_AF-A0A3N5VB05-F1
#
_entry.id   AF-A0A3N5VB05-F1
#
_cell.length_a   1.000
_cell.length_b   1.000
_cell.length_c   1.000
_cell.angle_alpha   90.00
_cell.angle_beta   90.00
_cell.angle_gamma   90.00
#
_symmetry.space_group_name_H-M   'P 1'
#
loop_
_entity.id
_entity.type
_entity.pdbx_description
1 polymer ?
#
loop_
_entity_poly.entity_id
_entity_poly.type
_entity_poly.pdbx_seq_one_letter_code
_entity_poly.pdbx_strand_id
1 'polypeptide(L)' 'MNHLHLAFIGSLGGQEIVIIFLIVLLLFGAKKLPELARGIGKSMGEFKKAREDFEKEITRAETDVRVKDAPGKEPKDS' A
#
# COMPACT_ATOMS: atom_id res chain seq x y z
N MET A 1 -27.41 37.99 -9.82
CA MET A 1 -28.03 37.01 -8.92
C MET A 1 -27.66 35.62 -9.40
N ASN A 2 -27.11 34.81 -8.49
CA ASN A 2 -26.60 33.44 -8.65
C ASN A 2 -25.21 33.32 -9.30
N HIS A 3 -24.24 34.11 -8.82
CA HIS A 3 -22.81 33.91 -9.10
C HIS A 3 -22.17 32.87 -8.14
N LEU A 4 -22.94 32.35 -7.17
CA LEU A 4 -22.45 31.44 -6.14
C LEU A 4 -22.30 29.99 -6.62
N HIS A 5 -23.02 29.56 -7.66
CA HIS A 5 -22.98 28.16 -8.11
C HIS A 5 -21.87 27.84 -9.12
N LEU A 6 -21.29 28.84 -9.79
CA LEU A 6 -20.30 28.61 -10.85
C LEU A 6 -18.85 28.54 -10.32
N ALA A 7 -18.57 29.15 -9.16
CA ALA A 7 -17.27 29.01 -8.49
C ALA A 7 -17.04 27.58 -7.94
N PHE A 8 -18.13 26.88 -7.55
CA PHE A 8 -18.09 25.53 -6.98
C PHE A 8 -17.70 24.41 -7.96
N ILE A 9 -17.75 24.64 -9.28
CA ILE A 9 -17.54 23.58 -10.29
C ILE A 9 -16.17 23.71 -11.01
N GLY A 10 -15.52 24.88 -10.95
CA GLY A 10 -14.32 25.16 -11.75
C GLY A 10 -12.99 25.18 -10.99
N SER A 11 -13.01 25.32 -9.67
CA SER A 11 -11.79 25.36 -8.85
C SER A 11 -12.08 24.69 -7.52
N LEU A 12 -11.76 23.40 -7.40
CA LEU A 12 -11.62 22.75 -6.09
C LEU A 12 -10.43 23.39 -5.36
N GLY A 13 -10.66 24.58 -4.81
CA GLY A 13 -9.69 25.28 -3.99
C GLY A 13 -9.54 24.59 -2.64
N GLY A 14 -8.53 25.01 -1.87
CA GLY A 14 -8.29 24.48 -0.53
C GLY A 14 -9.49 24.71 0.42
N GLN A 15 -10.28 25.76 0.20
CA GLN A 15 -11.43 26.09 1.04
C GLN A 15 -12.58 25.09 0.85
N GLU A 16 -12.89 24.69 -0.39
CA GLU A 16 -13.91 23.70 -0.69
C GLU A 16 -13.56 22.34 -0.09
N ILE A 17 -12.30 21.92 -0.19
CA ILE A 17 -11.80 20.68 0.41
C ILE A 17 -12.01 20.69 1.92
N VAL A 18 -11.70 21.82 2.60
CA VAL A 18 -11.91 21.95 4.05
C VAL A 18 -13.39 21.81 4.41
N ILE A 19 -14.30 22.41 3.66
CA ILE A 19 -15.75 22.30 3.93
C ILE A 19 -16.23 20.86 3.76
N ILE A 20 -15.84 20.19 2.67
CA ILE A 20 -16.19 18.77 2.45
C ILE A 20 -15.64 17.92 3.60
N PHE A 21 -14.39 18.16 4.00
CA PHE A 21 -13.77 17.45 5.11
C PHE A 21 -14.53 17.66 6.42
N LEU A 22 -14.95 18.89 6.72
CA LEU A 22 -15.78 19.18 7.91
C LEU A 22 -17.11 18.42 7.88
N ILE A 23 -17.79 18.34 6.74
CA ILE A 23 -19.03 17.56 6.61
C ILE A 23 -18.76 16.08 6.88
N VAL A 24 -17.71 15.51 6.28
CA VAL A 24 -17.29 14.12 6.53
C VAL A 24 -16.97 13.90 8.02
N LEU A 25 -16.27 14.84 8.66
CA LEU A 25 -15.96 14.76 10.08
C LEU A 25 -17.19 14.90 10.97
N LEU A 26 -18.23 15.62 10.57
CA LEU A 26 -19.50 15.68 11.31
C LEU A 26 -20.30 14.37 11.18
N LEU A 27 -20.32 13.76 10.00
CA LEU A 27 -21.05 12.51 9.76
C LEU A 27 -20.38 11.30 10.42
N PHE A 28 -19.06 11.18 10.28
CA PHE A 28 -18.32 10.03 10.78
C PHE A 28 -17.64 10.28 12.13
N GLY A 29 -17.41 11.55 12.49
CA GLY A 29 -16.68 11.93 13.69
C GLY A 29 -15.16 12.07 13.46
N ALA A 30 -14.54 13.05 14.12
CA ALA A 30 -13.09 13.30 14.06
C ALA A 30 -12.21 12.10 14.47
N LYS A 31 -12.75 11.18 15.28
CA LYS A 31 -12.03 9.98 15.73
C LYS A 31 -12.04 8.85 14.69
N LYS A 32 -13.02 8.79 13.79
CA LYS A 32 -13.14 7.67 12.83
C LYS A 32 -12.14 7.75 11.69
N LEU A 33 -11.79 8.95 11.25
CA LEU A 33 -10.79 9.12 10.20
C LEU A 33 -9.39 8.59 10.57
N PRO A 34 -8.79 8.91 11.74
CA PRO A 34 -7.50 8.34 12.14
C PRO A 34 -7.59 6.85 12.50
N GLU A 35 -8.74 6.38 13.00
CA GLU A 35 -8.98 4.95 13.27
C GLU A 35 -8.95 4.13 11.97
N LEU A 36 -9.64 4.60 10.92
CA LEU A 36 -9.62 4.00 9.59
C LEU A 36 -8.22 4.05 8.96
N ALA A 37 -7.54 5.21 9.03
CA ALA A 37 -6.19 5.36 8.52
C ALA A 37 -5.20 4.40 9.19
N ARG A 38 -5.31 4.22 10.51
CA ARG A 38 -4.51 3.23 11.26
C ARG A 38 -4.81 1.81 10.84
N GLY A 39 -6.09 1.46 10.64
CA GLY A 39 -6.50 0.14 10.17
C GLY A 39 -5.92 -0.18 8.78
N ILE A 40 -6.07 0.75 7.83
CA ILE A 40 -5.53 0.61 6.47
C ILE A 40 -3.99 0.60 6.49
N GLY A 41 -3.36 1.44 7.30
CA GLY A 41 -1.90 1.49 7.41
C GLY A 41 -1.32 0.18 7.96
N LYS A 42 -1.99 -0.42 8.95
CA LYS A 42 -1.59 -1.71 9.50
C LYS A 42 -1.75 -2.82 8.47
N SER A 43 -2.90 -2.90 7.79
CA SER A 43 -3.14 -3.94 6.79
C SER A 43 -2.20 -3.82 5.59
N MET A 44 -1.91 -2.60 5.13
CA MET A 44 -0.92 -2.36 4.07
C MET A 44 0.49 -2.75 4.50
N GLY A 45 0.87 -2.50 5.77
CA GLY A 45 2.16 -2.92 6.31
C GLY A 45 2.31 -4.44 6.37
N GLU A 46 1.30 -5.15 6.89
CA GLU A 46 1.28 -6.62 6.94
C GLU A 46 1.28 -7.22 5.52
N PHE A 47 0.52 -6.64 4.61
CA PHE A 47 0.49 -7.06 3.21
C PHE A 47 1.84 -6.89 2.50
N LYS A 48 2.50 -5.75 2.71
CA LYS A 48 3.84 -5.50 2.15
C LYS A 48 4.85 -6.52 2.67
N LYS A 49 4.84 -6.80 3.98
CA LYS A 49 5.73 -7.80 4.59
C LYS A 49 5.50 -9.19 4.01
N ALA A 50 4.24 -9.61 3.90
CA ALA A 50 3.88 -10.90 3.31
C ALA A 50 4.37 -11.04 1.85
N ARG A 51 4.27 -9.95 1.06
CA ARG A 51 4.83 -9.93 -0.30
C ARG A 51 6.35 -10.07 -0.33
N GLU A 52 7.07 -9.33 0.52
CA GLU A 52 8.54 -9.42 0.59
C GLU A 52 9.01 -10.81 1.02
N ASP A 53 8.32 -11.45 1.97
CA ASP A 53 8.65 -12.79 2.43
C ASP A 53 8.40 -13.84 1.33
N PHE A 54 7.31 -13.69 0.57
CA PHE A 54 6.99 -14.53 -0.59
C PHE A 54 8.04 -14.40 -1.71
N GLU A 55 8.45 -13.18 -2.05
CA GLU A 55 9.51 -12.94 -3.05
C GLU A 55 10.86 -13.57 -2.64
N LYS A 56 11.23 -13.48 -1.35
CA LYS A 56 12.43 -14.13 -0.82
C LYS A 56 12.33 -15.64 -0.90
N GLU A 57 11.18 -16.22 -0.61
CA GLU A 57 10.96 -17.67 -0.65
C GLU A 57 11.03 -18.20 -2.09
N ILE A 58 10.42 -17.51 -3.05
CA ILE A 58 10.55 -17.83 -4.48
C ILE A 58 12.02 -17.78 -4.92
N THR A 59 12.72 -16.69 -4.61
CA THR A 59 14.14 -16.52 -4.96
C THR A 59 15.01 -17.64 -4.37
N ARG A 60 14.73 -18.06 -3.13
CA ARG A 60 15.42 -19.18 -2.48
C ARG A 60 15.10 -20.52 -3.13
N ALA A 61 13.82 -20.76 -3.47
CA ALA A 61 13.40 -21.98 -4.15
C ALA A 61 14.05 -22.12 -5.53
N GLU A 62 14.13 -21.04 -6.31
CA GLU A 62 14.84 -21.01 -7.59
C GLU A 62 16.34 -21.28 -7.45
N THR A 63 16.95 -20.76 -6.38
CA THR A 63 18.38 -21.00 -6.09
C THR A 63 18.62 -22.45 -5.67
N ASP A 64 17.75 -23.04 -4.84
CA ASP A 64 17.90 -24.42 -4.34
C ASP A 64 17.63 -25.46 -5.44
N VAL A 65 16.74 -25.17 -6.39
CA VAL A 65 16.53 -26.01 -7.59
C VAL A 65 17.78 -25.99 -8.48
N ARG A 66 18.39 -24.82 -8.70
CA ARG A 66 19.60 -24.69 -9.54
C ARG A 66 20.85 -25.33 -8.92
N VAL A 67 20.89 -25.50 -7.60
CA VAL A 67 22.00 -26.21 -6.90
C VAL A 67 21.87 -27.72 -7.04
N LYS A 68 20.65 -28.27 -7.18
CA LYS A 68 20.41 -29.72 -7.30
C LYS A 68 20.70 -30.28 -8.70
N ASP A 69 20.70 -29.44 -9.73
CA ASP A 69 21.01 -29.82 -11.12
C ASP A 69 22.48 -29.64 -11.52
N ALA A 70 23.40 -29.30 -10.60
CA ALA A 70 24.83 -29.27 -10.91
C ALA A 70 25.36 -30.71 -11.08
N PRO A 71 25.77 -31.14 -12.30
CA PRO A 71 26.32 -32.46 -12.51
C PRO A 71 27.70 -32.55 -11.82
N GLY A 72 27.98 -33.74 -11.30
CA GLY A 72 29.08 -34.06 -10.41
C GLY A 72 30.40 -33.35 -10.70
N LYS A 73 30.91 -32.64 -9.70
CA LYS A 73 32.34 -32.39 -9.57
C LYS A 73 32.93 -33.63 -8.91
N GLU A 74 33.31 -34.61 -9.73
CA GLU A 74 34.24 -35.65 -9.29
C GLU A 74 35.52 -34.95 -8.81
N PRO A 75 35.94 -35.14 -7.55
CA PRO A 75 37.29 -34.79 -7.15
C PRO A 75 38.21 -35.75 -7.89
N LYS A 76 38.84 -35.25 -8.97
CA LYS A 76 40.04 -35.88 -9.52
C LYS A 76 41.16 -35.68 -8.50
N ASP A 77 41.23 -36.61 -7.56
CA ASP A 77 42.39 -36.82 -6.70
C ASP A 77 43.16 -38.04 -7.22
N SER A 78 44.42 -37.78 -7.57
CA SER A 78 45.55 -38.69 -7.74
C SER A 78 45.56 -39.67 -8.92
#